data_AF-A0A0B2PC96-F1
#
_entry.id   AF-A0A0B2PC96-F1
#
_cell.length_a   1.000
_cell.length_b   1.000
_cell.length_c   1.000
_cell.angle_alpha   90.00
_cell.angle_beta   90.00
_cell.angle_gamma   90.00
#
_symmetry.space_group_name_H-M   'P 1'
#
loop_
_entity.id
_entity.type
_entity.pdbx_description
1 polymer ?
#
loop_
_entity_poly.entity_id
_entity_poly.type
_entity_poly.pdbx_seq_one_letter_code
_entity_poly.pdbx_strand_id
1 'polypeptide(L)'
;MSSKFVLPVSKSMLAPLLPVITNITYPFRLKGDPKGCGDNRYELACENNVTVLYLYSGKYHVQAINYNNFTIRVVDPGVQQPNCSSLPRYFLSPTNFSDKGIHT
;
A
#
# COMPACT_ATOMS: atom_id res chain seq x y z
N MET A 1 18.58 15.52 12.88
CA MET A 1 18.30 15.82 11.46
C MET A 1 16.91 15.30 11.14
N SER A 2 15.94 16.20 11.06
CA SER A 2 14.54 15.85 10.77
C SER A 2 14.37 15.54 9.28
N SER A 3 14.04 14.29 8.95
CA SER A 3 13.55 13.94 7.62
C SER A 3 12.03 14.03 7.62
N LYS A 4 11.49 14.93 6.78
CA LYS A 4 10.06 15.10 6.55
C LYS A 4 9.52 13.88 5.80
N PHE A 5 8.66 13.11 6.46
CA PHE A 5 7.68 12.29 5.76
C PHE A 5 6.53 13.22 5.33
N VAL A 6 6.23 13.29 4.03
CA VAL A 6 4.93 13.83 3.61
C VAL A 6 3.89 12.76 3.89
N LEU A 7 3.45 12.73 5.15
CA LEU A 7 2.18 12.18 5.59
C LEU A 7 1.19 13.35 5.65
N PRO A 8 0.19 13.45 4.75
CA PRO A 8 -0.99 14.18 5.10
C PRO A 8 -1.83 13.29 6.03
N VAL A 9 -1.65 13.46 7.33
CA VAL A 9 -2.78 13.25 8.26
C VAL A 9 -3.55 14.57 8.27
N SER A 10 -4.41 14.76 7.28
CA SER A 10 -5.52 15.69 7.47
C SER A 10 -6.46 15.03 8.48
N LYS A 11 -6.49 15.60 9.68
CA LYS A 11 -7.59 15.47 10.64
C LYS A 11 -8.93 15.49 9.88
N SER A 12 -9.84 14.64 10.36
CA SER A 12 -11.24 14.46 9.93
C SER A 12 -11.44 14.12 8.45
N MET A 13 -11.65 12.84 8.15
CA MET A 13 -12.77 12.48 7.30
C MET A 13 -13.40 11.22 7.87
N LEU A 14 -14.71 11.30 8.12
CA LEU A 14 -15.62 10.22 8.43
C LEU A 14 -15.28 8.95 7.64
N ALA A 15 -15.48 7.79 8.27
CA ALA A 15 -15.36 6.45 7.69
C ALA A 15 -15.48 6.48 6.16
N PRO A 16 -14.39 6.28 5.40
CA PRO A 16 -14.50 6.34 3.96
C PRO A 16 -15.24 5.09 3.52
N LEU A 17 -16.35 5.28 2.80
CA LEU A 17 -16.78 4.32 1.79
C LEU A 17 -15.50 3.91 1.06
N LEU A 18 -15.12 2.63 1.16
CA LEU A 18 -13.85 2.14 0.61
C LEU A 18 -13.74 2.63 -0.84
N PRO A 19 -12.74 3.45 -1.18
CA PRO A 19 -12.60 3.95 -2.54
C PRO A 19 -12.44 2.75 -3.48
N VAL A 20 -13.31 2.64 -4.47
CA VAL A 20 -13.16 1.63 -5.53
C VAL A 20 -11.95 2.04 -6.36
N ILE A 21 -10.85 1.29 -6.21
CA ILE A 21 -9.62 1.52 -6.99
C ILE A 21 -9.87 1.01 -8.40
N THR A 22 -9.86 1.91 -9.37
CA THR A 22 -10.05 1.59 -10.80
C THR A 22 -8.85 2.09 -11.60
N ASN A 23 -8.68 1.58 -12.82
CA ASN A 23 -7.60 1.95 -13.73
C ASN A 23 -6.20 1.72 -13.13
N ILE A 24 -5.89 0.46 -12.83
CA ILE A 24 -4.55 0.06 -12.35
C ILE A 24 -3.59 0.10 -13.54
N THR A 25 -2.52 0.89 -13.43
CA THR A 25 -1.53 1.09 -14.49
C THR A 25 -0.13 1.15 -13.90
N TYR A 26 0.88 1.12 -14.78
CA TYR A 26 2.29 1.19 -14.40
C TYR A 26 2.57 2.32 -13.38
N PRO A 27 3.38 2.06 -12.32
CA PRO A 27 4.12 0.83 -12.05
C PRO A 27 3.30 -0.27 -11.34
N PHE A 28 2.08 0.02 -10.90
CA PHE A 28 1.21 -0.97 -10.27
C PHE A 28 0.63 -1.93 -11.30
N ARG A 29 0.31 -3.14 -10.88
CA ARG A 29 -0.35 -4.15 -11.73
C ARG A 29 -1.34 -4.96 -10.91
N LEU A 30 -2.29 -5.59 -11.59
CA LEU A 30 -3.15 -6.61 -11.00
C LEU A 30 -2.51 -8.00 -11.15
N LYS A 31 -2.81 -8.85 -10.17
CA LYS A 31 -2.52 -10.27 -10.27
C LYS A 31 -3.24 -10.86 -11.47
N GLY A 32 -2.48 -11.44 -12.39
CA GLY A 32 -2.99 -11.99 -13.65
C GLY A 32 -2.87 -11.05 -14.85
N ASP A 33 -2.37 -9.82 -14.68
CA ASP A 33 -2.05 -8.96 -15.83
C ASP A 33 -1.04 -9.65 -16.78
N PRO A 34 -1.07 -9.36 -18.09
CA PRO A 34 -0.11 -9.92 -19.03
C PRO A 34 1.34 -9.64 -18.65
N LYS A 35 2.26 -10.50 -19.09
CA LYS A 35 3.70 -10.27 -18.93
C LYS A 35 4.08 -8.93 -19.57
N GLY A 36 4.86 -8.12 -18.85
CA GLY A 36 5.27 -6.78 -19.28
C GLY A 36 4.33 -5.65 -18.89
N CYS A 37 3.17 -5.94 -18.28
CA CYS A 37 2.31 -4.92 -17.69
C CYS A 37 2.70 -4.66 -16.22
N GLY A 38 2.99 -3.39 -15.90
CA GLY A 38 3.41 -2.95 -14.57
C GLY A 38 4.69 -3.63 -14.05
N ASP A 39 5.00 -3.39 -12.78
CA ASP A 39 6.15 -3.98 -12.08
C ASP A 39 5.65 -5.09 -11.13
N ASN A 40 6.28 -6.27 -11.22
CA ASN A 40 5.93 -7.43 -10.40
C ASN A 40 6.10 -7.18 -8.90
N ARG A 41 6.92 -6.20 -8.49
CA ARG A 41 7.10 -5.82 -7.08
C ARG A 41 5.90 -5.08 -6.50
N TYR A 42 5.05 -4.50 -7.34
CA TYR A 42 3.88 -3.72 -6.95
C TYR A 42 2.58 -4.38 -7.45
N GLU A 43 2.53 -5.71 -7.40
CA GLU A 43 1.35 -6.49 -7.76
C GLU A 43 0.26 -6.41 -6.69
N LEU A 44 -0.95 -6.10 -7.13
CA LEU A 44 -2.15 -5.93 -6.33
C LEU A 44 -3.08 -7.11 -6.57
N ALA A 45 -3.65 -7.66 -5.51
CA ALA A 45 -4.69 -8.68 -5.58
C ALA A 45 -6.03 -8.12 -5.09
N CYS A 46 -7.13 -8.75 -5.49
CA CYS A 46 -8.45 -8.49 -4.93
C CYS A 46 -8.88 -9.72 -4.11
N GLU A 47 -9.12 -9.51 -2.83
CA GLU A 47 -9.54 -10.56 -1.90
C GLU A 47 -10.77 -10.08 -1.14
N ASN A 48 -11.89 -10.79 -1.27
CA ASN A 48 -13.16 -10.44 -0.63
C ASN A 48 -13.56 -8.97 -0.88
N ASN A 49 -13.43 -8.50 -2.13
CA ASN A 49 -13.69 -7.13 -2.57
C ASN A 49 -12.76 -6.05 -1.95
N VAL A 50 -11.66 -6.47 -1.32
CA VAL A 50 -10.62 -5.55 -0.82
C VAL A 50 -9.40 -5.67 -1.72
N THR A 51 -8.90 -4.51 -2.19
CA THR A 51 -7.61 -4.46 -2.89
C THR A 51 -6.49 -4.61 -1.87
N VAL A 52 -5.62 -5.58 -2.07
CA VAL A 52 -4.54 -5.92 -1.15
C VAL A 52 -3.20 -5.83 -1.86
N LEU A 53 -2.21 -5.33 -1.12
CA LEU A 53 -0.82 -5.31 -1.52
C LEU A 53 -0.05 -6.23 -0.58
N TYR A 54 0.70 -7.15 -1.16
CA TYR A 54 1.65 -8.00 -0.46
C TYR A 54 3.04 -7.37 -0.54
N LEU A 55 3.59 -6.99 0.60
CA LEU A 55 4.95 -6.46 0.71
C LEU A 55 5.70 -7.25 1.77
N TYR A 56 6.83 -7.84 1.39
CA TYR A 56 7.59 -8.77 2.23
C TYR A 56 6.69 -9.90 2.74
N SER A 57 6.52 -9.98 4.05
CA SER A 57 5.65 -10.95 4.72
C SER A 57 4.32 -10.32 5.19
N GLY A 58 4.06 -9.06 4.83
CA GLY A 58 2.91 -8.28 5.26
C GLY A 58 1.82 -8.21 4.20
N LYS A 59 0.58 -8.29 4.68
CA LYS A 59 -0.63 -8.03 3.88
C LYS A 59 -1.19 -6.68 4.28
N TYR A 60 -1.39 -5.80 3.30
CA TYR A 60 -1.91 -4.45 3.53
C TYR A 60 -3.13 -4.16 2.67
N HIS A 61 -4.13 -3.50 3.24
CA HIS A 61 -5.30 -3.02 2.50
C HIS A 61 -4.96 -1.71 1.81
N VAL A 62 -5.16 -1.63 0.50
CA VAL A 62 -4.91 -0.41 -0.26
C VAL A 62 -6.05 0.57 -0.05
N GLN A 63 -5.70 1.81 0.29
CA GLN A 63 -6.67 2.89 0.48
C GLN A 63 -6.70 3.86 -0.71
N ALA A 64 -5.55 4.10 -1.35
CA ALA A 64 -5.46 5.01 -2.48
C ALA A 64 -4.18 4.77 -3.28
N ILE A 65 -4.21 5.12 -4.56
CA ILE A 65 -3.05 5.18 -5.45
C ILE A 65 -2.99 6.60 -6.02
N ASN A 66 -1.80 7.19 -6.03
CA ASN A 66 -1.53 8.49 -6.65
C ASN A 66 -0.54 8.32 -7.79
N TYR A 67 -1.04 8.49 -9.02
CA TYR A 67 -0.26 8.34 -10.24
C TYR A 67 0.63 9.54 -10.58
N ASN A 68 0.39 10.72 -10.00
CA ASN A 68 1.24 11.89 -10.26
C ASN A 68 2.66 11.65 -9.75
N ASN A 69 2.78 10.95 -8.62
CA ASN A 69 4.06 10.69 -7.96
C ASN A 69 4.33 9.19 -7.76
N PHE A 70 3.53 8.32 -8.38
CA PHE A 70 3.60 6.86 -8.24
C PHE A 70 3.65 6.37 -6.79
N THR A 71 2.80 6.91 -5.92
CA THR A 71 2.71 6.51 -4.50
C THR A 71 1.44 5.72 -4.21
N ILE A 72 1.53 4.82 -3.23
CA ILE A 72 0.41 4.00 -2.76
C ILE A 72 0.20 4.21 -1.26
N ARG A 73 -1.05 4.37 -0.84
CA ARG A 73 -1.45 4.48 0.57
C ARG A 73 -2.08 3.17 1.00
N VAL A 74 -1.57 2.59 2.09
CA VAL A 74 -2.05 1.31 2.61
C VAL A 74 -2.31 1.37 4.12
N VAL A 75 -3.11 0.43 4.62
CA VAL A 75 -3.37 0.21 6.05
C VAL A 75 -3.07 -1.24 6.41
N ASP A 76 -2.48 -1.44 7.58
CA ASP A 76 -2.31 -2.77 8.16
C ASP A 76 -3.67 -3.27 8.70
N PRO A 77 -4.14 -4.47 8.32
CA PRO A 77 -5.45 -4.98 8.71
C PRO A 77 -5.58 -5.26 10.22
N GLY A 78 -4.48 -5.32 10.97
CA GLY A 78 -4.46 -5.40 12.42
C GLY A 78 -4.74 -4.06 13.12
N VAL A 79 -4.59 -2.94 12.41
CA VAL A 79 -4.88 -1.60 12.94
C VAL A 79 -6.38 -1.34 12.81
N GLN A 80 -7.06 -1.23 13.95
CA GLN A 80 -8.49 -0.94 14.02
C GLN A 80 -8.70 0.52 14.46
N GLN A 81 -9.14 1.38 13.55
CA GLN A 81 -9.60 2.72 13.93
C GLN A 81 -11.02 2.60 14.53
N PRO A 82 -11.36 3.32 15.62
CA PRO A 82 -10.66 4.47 16.23
C PRO A 82 -9.73 4.11 17.41
N ASN A 83 -9.46 2.82 17.64
CA ASN A 83 -8.66 2.39 18.78
C ASN A 83 -7.18 2.73 18.54
N CYS A 84 -6.74 3.89 19.01
CA CYS A 84 -5.34 4.35 18.97
C CYS A 84 -4.35 3.38 19.65
N SER A 85 -4.83 2.36 20.35
CA SER A 85 -4.04 1.30 20.99
C SER A 85 -3.85 0.04 20.13
N SER A 86 -4.44 -0.05 18.93
CA SER A 86 -4.24 -1.22 18.08
C SER A 86 -2.83 -1.22 17.48
N LEU A 87 -2.06 -2.27 17.75
CA LEU A 87 -0.73 -2.45 17.17
C LEU A 87 -0.84 -3.04 15.76
N PRO A 88 -0.04 -2.56 14.79
CA PRO A 88 0.01 -3.18 13.47
C PRO A 88 0.56 -4.61 13.58
N ARG A 89 0.05 -5.50 12.73
CA ARG A 89 0.59 -6.87 12.64
C ARG A 89 1.95 -6.89 11.96
N TYR A 90 2.17 -5.97 11.02
CA TYR A 90 3.36 -5.92 10.19
C TYR A 90 3.94 -4.51 10.20
N PHE A 91 5.10 -4.36 10.84
CA PHE A 91 5.81 -3.09 10.88
C PHE A 91 6.50 -2.80 9.54
N LEU A 92 6.12 -1.69 8.91
CA LEU A 92 6.83 -1.15 7.75
C LEU A 92 7.92 -0.19 8.23
N SER A 93 9.13 -0.38 7.72
CA SER A 93 10.29 0.49 7.92
C SER A 93 10.74 1.03 6.56
N PRO A 94 11.35 2.23 6.48
CA PRO A 94 11.92 2.73 5.23
C PRO A 94 12.95 1.78 4.60
N THR A 95 13.63 0.97 5.42
CA THR A 95 14.55 -0.08 4.95
C THR A 95 13.84 -1.22 4.20
N ASN A 96 12.55 -1.42 4.47
CA ASN A 96 11.67 -2.31 3.71
C ASN A 96 11.18 -1.64 2.40
N PHE A 97 11.81 -0.57 1.90
CA PHE A 97 11.55 -0.08 0.54
C PHE A 97 12.84 0.18 -0.23
N SER A 98 13.98 -0.02 0.43
CA SER A 98 15.26 -0.06 -0.24
C SER A 98 15.44 -1.46 -0.79
N ASP A 99 15.42 -1.60 -2.12
CA ASP A 99 15.91 -2.80 -2.79
C ASP A 99 17.24 -3.21 -2.13
N LYS A 100 17.24 -4.31 -1.38
CA LYS A 100 18.47 -5.10 -1.29
C LYS A 100 18.58 -5.85 -2.60
N GLY A 101 18.94 -5.12 -3.65
CA GLY A 101 19.58 -5.69 -4.82
C GLY A 101 20.93 -6.25 -4.39
N ILE A 102 20.92 -7.35 -3.63
CA ILE A 102 22.06 -8.25 -3.60
C ILE A 102 21.86 -9.14 -4.82
N HIS A 103 22.37 -8.63 -5.94
CA HIS A 103 22.82 -9.48 -7.02
C HIS A 103 23.91 -10.37 -6.41
N THR A 104 23.58 -11.63 -6.12
CA THR A 104 24.59 -12.69 -6.00
C THR A 104 24.91 -13.20 -7.39
#